data_AF-A0AAU3GX65-F1
#
_entry.id   AF-A0AAU3GX65-F1
#
_cell.length_a   1.000
_cell.length_b   1.000
_cell.length_c   1.000
_cell.angle_alpha   90.00
_cell.angle_beta   90.00
_cell.angle_gamma   90.00
#
_symmetry.space_group_name_H-M   'P 1'
#
loop_
_entity.id
_entity.type
_entity.pdbx_description
1 polymer ?
#
loop_
_entity_poly.entity_id
_entity_poly.type
_entity_poly.pdbx_seq_one_letter_code
_entity_poly.pdbx_strand_id
1 'polypeptide(L)'
;MLGRGDRDGSGKDAARLSLVSVLSPSTARVVGSGVYVGGRRLLTCAHVVNEALGRAMFTRHAPGDASLRVGFPCLPDGPGLAARLVAWKPAHRAGAPDIPVLLGEPLWGGDLAVLELAEEPGEPVAPAPWQYMDRGQEVRAWYGDGASFTYADSNVGAVHQDHGFVDVRRAVPRSAPATAEGRCGARRNRRPSGSSSE
;
A
#
# COMPACT_ATOMS: atom_id res chain seq x y z
N MET A 1 -14.51 -23.85 -31.28
CA MET A 1 -13.89 -22.53 -31.03
C MET A 1 -14.55 -21.96 -29.77
N LEU A 2 -13.99 -22.22 -28.59
CA LEU A 2 -14.56 -21.76 -27.32
C LEU A 2 -13.64 -20.69 -26.71
N GLY A 3 -14.26 -19.56 -26.36
CA GLY A 3 -13.63 -18.31 -25.96
C GLY A 3 -12.68 -18.45 -24.78
N ARG A 4 -11.51 -17.83 -24.95
CA ARG A 4 -10.50 -17.66 -23.92
C ARG A 4 -11.02 -16.58 -22.96
N GLY A 5 -11.67 -17.04 -21.89
CA GLY A 5 -12.39 -16.20 -20.93
C GLY A 5 -11.51 -15.15 -20.25
N ASP A 6 -12.11 -13.97 -20.15
CA ASP A 6 -11.75 -12.72 -19.49
C ASP A 6 -11.54 -12.85 -17.96
N ARG A 7 -10.67 -13.77 -17.53
CA ARG A 7 -10.40 -14.01 -16.09
C ARG A 7 -9.35 -13.07 -15.49
N ASP A 8 -8.59 -12.35 -16.31
CA ASP A 8 -7.53 -11.43 -15.84
C ASP A 8 -8.04 -10.02 -15.48
N GLY A 9 -9.20 -9.60 -16.00
CA GLY A 9 -9.81 -8.30 -15.67
C GLY A 9 -10.44 -8.27 -14.28
N SER A 10 -11.17 -9.32 -13.92
CA SER A 10 -11.95 -9.42 -12.67
C SER A 10 -11.11 -9.25 -11.39
N GLY A 11 -9.90 -9.81 -11.34
CA GLY A 11 -9.01 -9.70 -10.16
C GLY A 11 -8.34 -8.34 -10.03
N LYS A 12 -7.97 -7.71 -11.15
CA LYS A 12 -7.35 -6.37 -11.18
C LYS A 12 -8.36 -5.29 -10.81
N ASP A 13 -9.63 -5.46 -11.19
CA ASP A 13 -10.73 -4.57 -10.80
C ASP A 13 -11.14 -4.74 -9.34
N ALA A 14 -11.11 -5.98 -8.81
CA ALA A 14 -11.40 -6.24 -7.40
C ALA A 14 -10.40 -5.53 -6.45
N ALA A 15 -9.12 -5.45 -6.82
CA ALA A 15 -8.13 -4.71 -6.03
C ALA A 15 -8.45 -3.21 -5.92
N ARG A 16 -9.12 -2.62 -6.92
CA ARG A 16 -9.52 -1.20 -6.91
C ARG A 16 -10.58 -0.91 -5.84
N LEU A 17 -11.38 -1.91 -5.47
CA LEU A 17 -12.38 -1.78 -4.40
C LEU A 17 -11.74 -1.59 -3.01
N SER A 18 -10.45 -1.92 -2.88
CA SER A 18 -9.67 -1.75 -1.66
C SER A 18 -8.76 -0.52 -1.69
N LEU A 19 -8.69 0.21 -2.80
CA LEU A 19 -7.79 1.36 -2.95
C LEU A 19 -8.27 2.52 -2.08
N VAL A 20 -7.33 3.14 -1.37
CA VAL A 20 -7.56 4.31 -0.52
C VAL A 20 -6.69 5.47 -1.01
N SER A 21 -7.27 6.65 -1.09
CA SER A 21 -6.57 7.92 -1.27
C SER A 21 -6.32 8.55 0.09
N VAL A 22 -5.08 8.91 0.41
CA VAL A 22 -4.79 9.72 1.61
C VAL A 22 -4.80 11.19 1.23
N LEU A 23 -5.61 11.98 1.93
CA LEU A 23 -5.82 13.39 1.65
C LEU A 23 -5.08 14.26 2.67
N SER A 24 -4.41 15.30 2.18
CA SER A 24 -3.88 16.37 3.01
C SER A 24 -5.03 17.14 3.68
N PRO A 25 -5.08 17.26 5.02
CA PRO A 25 -6.12 18.03 5.70
C PRO A 25 -6.10 19.53 5.35
N SER A 26 -4.93 20.07 4.97
CA SER A 26 -4.77 21.51 4.66
C SER A 26 -5.16 21.86 3.23
N THR A 27 -4.97 20.94 2.27
CA THR A 27 -5.19 21.23 0.84
C THR A 27 -6.30 20.40 0.20
N ALA A 28 -6.82 19.39 0.91
CA ALA A 28 -7.71 18.36 0.39
C ALA A 28 -7.17 17.58 -0.83
N ARG A 29 -5.88 17.75 -1.17
CA ARG A 29 -5.25 17.03 -2.27
C ARG A 29 -4.82 15.63 -1.84
N VAL A 30 -4.81 14.71 -2.80
CA VAL A 30 -4.21 13.39 -2.63
C VAL A 30 -2.70 13.55 -2.47
N VAL A 31 -2.16 13.03 -1.36
CA VAL A 31 -0.72 12.99 -1.06
C VAL A 31 -0.15 11.57 -1.12
N GLY A 32 -1.00 10.55 -1.18
CA GLY A 32 -0.55 9.19 -1.30
C GLY A 32 -1.70 8.19 -1.33
N SER A 33 -1.34 6.92 -1.29
CA SER A 33 -2.27 5.80 -1.36
C SER A 33 -2.24 4.96 -0.09
N GLY A 34 -3.29 4.17 0.08
CA GLY A 34 -3.40 3.13 1.07
C GLY A 34 -4.25 1.98 0.55
N VAL A 35 -4.42 0.99 1.41
CA VAL A 35 -5.22 -0.19 1.12
C VAL A 35 -6.15 -0.48 2.29
N TYR A 36 -7.43 -0.72 1.99
CA TYR A 36 -8.43 -1.11 2.97
C TYR A 36 -8.25 -2.59 3.34
N VAL A 37 -8.17 -2.88 4.64
CA VAL A 37 -7.89 -4.24 5.14
C VAL A 37 -9.06 -4.85 5.91
N GLY A 38 -10.20 -4.15 5.97
CA GLY A 38 -11.41 -4.60 6.67
C GLY A 38 -11.50 -4.13 8.11
N GLY A 39 -12.72 -4.16 8.66
CA GLY A 39 -13.01 -3.79 10.05
C GLY A 39 -12.56 -2.37 10.39
N ARG A 40 -12.90 -1.40 9.52
CA ARG A 40 -12.47 0.01 9.57
C ARG A 40 -10.97 0.25 9.53
N ARG A 41 -10.14 -0.75 9.22
CA ARG A 41 -8.68 -0.56 9.18
C ARG A 41 -8.19 -0.39 7.76
N LEU A 42 -7.19 0.47 7.61
CA LEU A 42 -6.45 0.66 6.38
C LEU A 42 -4.95 0.71 6.66
N LEU A 43 -4.17 0.30 5.68
CA LEU A 43 -2.71 0.33 5.71
C LEU A 43 -2.20 1.35 4.71
N THR A 44 -1.22 2.15 5.11
CA THR A 44 -0.52 3.10 4.24
C THR A 44 0.94 3.22 4.67
N CYS A 45 1.74 3.99 3.94
CA CYS A 45 3.11 4.29 4.32
C CYS A 45 3.15 5.34 5.44
N ALA A 46 4.10 5.21 6.36
CA ALA A 46 4.28 6.17 7.44
C ALA A 46 4.69 7.55 6.89
N HIS A 47 5.48 7.58 5.81
CA HIS A 47 5.89 8.82 5.18
C HIS A 47 4.70 9.57 4.55
N VAL A 48 3.69 8.87 4.01
CA VAL A 48 2.48 9.48 3.45
C VAL A 48 1.70 10.21 4.55
N VAL A 49 1.63 9.61 5.74
CA VAL A 49 1.03 10.27 6.91
C VAL A 49 1.82 11.52 7.31
N ASN A 50 3.16 11.47 7.28
CA ASN A 50 3.98 12.65 7.53
C ASN A 50 3.70 13.74 6.50
N GLU A 51 3.67 13.41 5.21
CA GLU A 51 3.39 14.36 4.13
C GLU A 51 1.99 14.97 4.26
N ALA A 52 0.97 14.16 4.54
CA ALA A 52 -0.40 14.63 4.77
C ALA A 52 -0.45 15.69 5.87
N LEU A 53 0.34 15.51 6.92
CA LEU A 53 0.43 16.40 8.08
C LEU A 53 1.47 17.53 7.92
N GLY A 54 2.11 17.66 6.74
CA GLY A 54 3.14 18.67 6.49
C GLY A 54 4.45 18.46 7.27
N ARG A 55 4.74 17.23 7.69
CA ARG A 55 5.95 16.84 8.43
C ARG A 55 7.02 16.35 7.45
N ALA A 56 8.28 16.38 7.88
CA ALA A 56 9.37 15.79 7.10
C ALA A 56 9.13 14.27 6.88
N MET A 57 9.37 13.80 5.65
CA MET A 57 9.06 12.45 5.17
C MET A 57 9.44 11.33 6.17
N PHE A 58 10.67 11.33 6.68
CA PHE A 58 11.19 10.30 7.59
C PHE A 58 11.16 10.70 9.07
N THR A 59 10.23 11.58 9.46
CA THR A 59 10.01 11.90 10.88
C THR A 59 9.64 10.63 11.63
N ARG A 60 10.45 10.26 12.64
CA ARG A 60 10.29 8.98 13.34
C ARG A 60 9.21 8.98 14.41
N HIS A 61 9.02 10.09 15.10
CA HIS A 61 8.02 10.19 16.14
C HIS A 61 6.62 10.09 15.52
N ALA A 62 5.78 9.22 16.09
CA ALA A 62 4.39 9.14 15.68
C ALA A 62 3.71 10.51 15.84
N PRO A 63 2.81 10.90 14.92
CA PRO A 63 2.11 12.19 14.97
C PRO A 63 1.06 12.32 16.11
N GLY A 64 1.08 11.45 17.13
CA GLY A 64 0.09 11.46 18.21
C GLY A 64 -1.33 11.19 17.70
N ASP A 65 -2.31 11.95 18.22
CA ASP A 65 -3.74 11.80 17.92
C ASP A 65 -4.17 12.52 16.62
N ALA A 66 -3.26 12.63 15.65
CA ALA A 66 -3.56 13.29 14.39
C ALA A 66 -4.70 12.58 13.63
N SER A 67 -5.66 13.38 13.14
CA SER A 67 -6.75 12.93 12.30
C SER A 67 -6.44 13.22 10.83
N LEU A 68 -6.68 12.24 9.98
CA LEU A 68 -6.48 12.27 8.54
C LEU A 68 -7.83 12.12 7.84
N ARG A 69 -7.87 12.54 6.58
CA ARG A 69 -9.01 12.33 5.69
C ARG A 69 -8.60 11.34 4.61
N VAL A 70 -9.45 10.37 4.33
CA VAL A 70 -9.19 9.35 3.31
C VAL A 70 -10.35 9.20 2.35
N GLY A 71 -10.06 9.05 1.06
CA GLY A 71 -11.04 8.81 0.02
C GLY A 71 -10.99 7.36 -0.47
N PHE A 72 -12.06 6.92 -1.11
CA PHE A 72 -12.11 5.65 -1.83
C PHE A 72 -12.43 5.95 -3.29
N PRO A 73 -11.50 5.73 -4.24
CA PRO A 73 -11.73 6.04 -5.66
C PRO A 73 -12.88 5.27 -6.31
N CYS A 74 -13.36 4.19 -5.69
CA CYS A 74 -14.53 3.44 -6.16
C CYS A 74 -15.87 4.00 -5.65
N LEU A 75 -15.84 4.97 -4.73
CA LEU A 75 -17.01 5.70 -4.28
C LEU A 75 -17.16 7.01 -5.07
N PRO A 76 -18.37 7.57 -5.18
CA PRO A 76 -18.56 8.92 -5.73
C PRO A 76 -17.75 9.96 -4.96
N ASP A 77 -17.35 11.03 -5.66
CA ASP A 77 -16.64 12.15 -5.04
C ASP A 77 -17.42 12.70 -3.84
N GLY A 78 -16.72 12.87 -2.73
CA GLY A 78 -17.35 13.27 -1.47
C GLY A 78 -16.34 13.68 -0.41
N PRO A 79 -16.84 14.16 0.74
CA PRO A 79 -15.99 14.47 1.87
C PRO A 79 -15.38 13.16 2.40
N GLY A 80 -14.10 12.89 2.12
CA GLY A 80 -13.43 11.65 2.53
C GLY A 80 -13.64 11.26 4.01
N LEU A 81 -13.56 9.99 4.35
CA LEU A 81 -13.79 9.54 5.72
C LEU A 81 -12.70 10.01 6.66
N ALA A 82 -13.07 10.32 7.90
CA ALA A 82 -12.11 10.62 8.96
C ALA A 82 -11.42 9.33 9.42
N ALA A 83 -10.10 9.39 9.61
CA ALA A 83 -9.29 8.27 10.06
C ALA A 83 -8.28 8.73 11.11
N ARG A 84 -8.05 7.91 12.14
CA ARG A 84 -7.03 8.15 13.17
C ARG A 84 -5.91 7.14 13.07
N LEU A 85 -4.70 7.54 13.43
CA LEU A 85 -3.56 6.63 13.51
C LEU A 85 -3.72 5.67 14.70
N VAL A 86 -3.57 4.36 14.46
CA VAL A 86 -3.65 3.32 15.50
C VAL A 86 -2.40 2.45 15.61
N ALA A 87 -1.56 2.41 14.59
CA ALA A 87 -0.25 1.80 14.68
C ALA A 87 0.76 2.54 13.80
N TRP A 88 1.99 2.65 14.29
CA TRP A 88 3.06 3.41 13.66
C TRP A 88 4.37 2.61 13.64
N LYS A 89 4.94 2.44 12.46
CA LYS A 89 6.26 1.85 12.26
C LYS A 89 7.05 2.73 11.30
N PRO A 90 7.93 3.62 11.79
CA PRO A 90 8.64 4.56 10.93
C PRO A 90 9.63 3.84 10.01
N ALA A 91 10.00 4.50 8.92
CA ALA A 91 11.09 4.06 8.06
C ALA A 91 12.42 4.04 8.84
N HIS A 92 13.19 2.98 8.66
CA HIS A 92 14.51 2.79 9.28
C HIS A 92 15.42 2.02 8.35
N ARG A 93 16.74 2.11 8.57
CA ARG A 93 17.73 1.39 7.75
C ARG A 93 17.46 -0.12 7.79
N ALA A 94 17.54 -0.79 6.63
CA ALA A 94 17.35 -2.23 6.56
C ALA A 94 18.33 -2.97 7.49
N GLY A 95 17.79 -3.84 8.34
CA GLY A 95 18.57 -4.58 9.35
C GLY A 95 18.97 -3.78 10.60
N ALA A 96 18.62 -2.49 10.69
CA ALA A 96 18.93 -1.64 11.83
C ALA A 96 17.72 -0.76 12.24
N PRO A 97 16.75 -1.30 13.02
CA PRO A 97 15.51 -0.62 13.38
C PRO A 97 15.65 0.73 14.08
N ASP A 98 16.75 0.91 14.82
CA ASP A 98 16.99 2.13 15.60
C ASP A 98 17.70 3.24 14.79
N ILE A 99 18.12 2.93 13.55
CA ILE A 99 18.85 3.86 12.69
C ILE A 99 17.88 4.48 11.68
N PRO A 100 17.76 5.82 11.61
CA PRO A 100 16.89 6.46 10.64
C PRO A 100 17.42 6.20 9.22
N VAL A 101 16.50 6.08 8.28
CA VAL A 101 16.84 6.01 6.85
C VAL A 101 17.37 7.37 6.40
N LEU A 102 18.44 7.39 5.59
CA LEU A 102 18.87 8.57 4.86
C LEU A 102 18.24 8.58 3.47
N LEU A 103 17.90 9.78 2.98
CA LEU A 103 17.38 9.94 1.62
C LEU A 103 18.39 9.38 0.61
N GLY A 104 17.94 8.52 -0.29
CA GLY A 104 18.77 7.84 -1.28
C GLY A 104 19.27 6.45 -0.87
N GLU A 105 19.01 5.99 0.35
CA GLU A 105 19.26 4.59 0.70
C GLU A 105 18.35 3.65 -0.11
N PRO A 106 18.89 2.59 -0.74
CA PRO A 106 18.13 1.75 -1.66
C PRO A 106 17.17 0.79 -0.95
N LEU A 107 17.36 0.56 0.35
CA LEU A 107 16.61 -0.38 1.16
C LEU A 107 16.36 0.18 2.56
N TRP A 108 15.09 0.22 2.94
CA TRP A 108 14.66 0.53 4.30
C TRP A 108 13.64 -0.52 4.78
N GLY A 109 13.57 -0.69 6.10
CA GLY A 109 12.52 -1.44 6.77
C GLY A 109 11.47 -0.51 7.35
N GLY A 110 10.30 -1.06 7.68
CA GLY A 110 9.20 -0.30 8.26
C GLY A 110 8.47 0.52 7.21
N ASP A 111 8.28 1.81 7.50
CA ASP A 111 7.45 2.73 6.72
C ASP A 111 5.99 2.27 6.59
N LEU A 112 5.38 1.91 7.73
CA LEU A 112 4.00 1.43 7.78
C LEU A 112 3.21 2.20 8.83
N ALA A 113 2.00 2.58 8.45
CA ALA A 113 1.00 3.14 9.35
C ALA A 113 -0.33 2.39 9.16
N VAL A 114 -1.01 2.10 10.27
CA VAL A 114 -2.38 1.61 10.26
C VAL A 114 -3.28 2.75 10.72
N LEU A 115 -4.28 3.08 9.91
CA LEU A 115 -5.33 4.02 10.30
C LEU A 115 -6.63 3.25 10.57
N GLU A 116 -7.41 3.77 11.50
CA GLU A 116 -8.77 3.33 11.78
C GLU A 116 -9.76 4.41 11.35
N LEU A 117 -10.70 4.04 10.50
CA LEU A 117 -11.81 4.88 10.06
C LEU A 117 -12.79 5.12 11.22
N ALA A 118 -13.37 6.31 11.27
CA ALA A 118 -14.45 6.62 12.21
C ALA A 118 -15.68 5.74 11.96
N GLU A 119 -15.99 5.45 10.69
CA GLU A 119 -17.14 4.68 10.22
C GLU A 119 -16.72 3.61 9.21
N GLU A 120 -17.57 2.60 8.99
CA GLU A 120 -17.36 1.62 7.93
C GLU A 120 -17.57 2.28 6.56
N PRO A 121 -16.73 1.99 5.56
CA PRO A 121 -16.95 2.51 4.22
C PRO A 121 -18.19 1.86 3.59
N GLY A 122 -18.92 2.62 2.78
CA GLY A 122 -20.07 2.13 2.04
C GLY A 122 -19.69 1.18 0.89
N GLU A 123 -20.67 0.47 0.37
CA GLU A 123 -20.50 -0.33 -0.86
C GLU A 123 -20.11 0.54 -2.06
N PRO A 124 -19.26 0.06 -2.99
CA PRO A 124 -18.76 -1.31 -3.11
C PRO A 124 -17.37 -1.56 -2.47
N VAL A 125 -16.95 -0.74 -1.50
CA VAL A 125 -15.63 -0.89 -0.88
C VAL A 125 -15.46 -2.28 -0.27
N ALA A 126 -14.34 -2.93 -0.57
CA ALA A 126 -14.05 -4.28 -0.12
C ALA A 126 -12.63 -4.40 0.44
N PRO A 127 -12.39 -5.23 1.47
CA PRO A 127 -11.04 -5.50 1.96
C PRO A 127 -10.15 -6.09 0.87
N ALA A 128 -8.86 -5.73 0.90
CA ALA A 128 -7.90 -6.25 -0.06
C ALA A 128 -7.74 -7.78 0.05
N PRO A 129 -7.78 -8.50 -1.09
CA PRO A 129 -7.47 -9.93 -1.12
C PRO A 129 -5.95 -10.12 -1.04
N TRP A 130 -5.43 -10.30 0.17
CA TRP A 130 -4.01 -10.50 0.41
C TRP A 130 -3.47 -11.73 -0.30
N GLN A 131 -2.36 -11.55 -1.02
CA GLN A 131 -1.63 -12.63 -1.69
C GLN A 131 -0.13 -12.50 -1.41
N TYR A 132 0.54 -13.64 -1.30
CA TYR A 132 2.01 -13.65 -1.26
C TYR A 132 2.57 -13.28 -2.62
N MET A 133 3.73 -12.61 -2.62
CA MET A 133 4.46 -12.35 -3.85
C MET A 133 5.26 -13.57 -4.27
N ASP A 134 5.09 -13.99 -5.51
CA ASP A 134 5.90 -15.02 -6.16
C ASP A 134 6.69 -14.44 -7.34
N ARG A 135 7.91 -14.95 -7.56
CA ARG A 135 8.72 -14.51 -8.70
C ARG A 135 7.96 -14.77 -10.01
N GLY A 136 7.93 -13.76 -10.88
CA GLY A 136 7.22 -13.79 -12.15
C GLY A 136 5.74 -13.42 -12.05
N GLN A 137 5.22 -13.14 -10.85
CA GLN A 137 3.86 -12.62 -10.69
C GLN A 137 3.75 -11.21 -11.30
N GLU A 138 2.72 -11.00 -12.12
CA GLU A 138 2.33 -9.67 -12.59
C GLU A 138 1.71 -8.87 -11.45
N VAL A 139 2.15 -7.62 -11.33
CA VAL A 139 1.64 -6.70 -10.31
C VAL A 139 1.31 -5.36 -10.95
N ARG A 140 0.31 -4.68 -10.39
CA ARG A 140 -0.07 -3.32 -10.75
C ARG A 140 -0.04 -2.45 -9.50
N ALA A 141 0.62 -1.31 -9.60
CA ALA A 141 0.56 -0.26 -8.59
C ALA A 141 -0.27 0.91 -9.14
N TRP A 142 -1.18 1.45 -8.32
CA TRP A 142 -1.96 2.64 -8.65
C TRP A 142 -1.47 3.83 -7.85
N TYR A 143 -1.48 5.01 -8.49
CA TYR A 143 -1.34 6.26 -7.77
C TYR A 143 -2.56 6.52 -6.88
N GLY A 144 -2.38 7.32 -5.83
CA GLY A 144 -3.40 7.54 -4.80
C GLY A 144 -4.72 8.14 -5.29
N ASP A 145 -4.76 8.78 -6.46
CA ASP A 145 -6.00 9.31 -7.03
C ASP A 145 -6.89 8.23 -7.66
N GLY A 146 -6.36 7.01 -7.84
CA GLY A 146 -7.08 5.87 -8.38
C GLY A 146 -7.53 6.04 -9.84
N ALA A 147 -7.04 7.05 -10.55
CA ALA A 147 -7.41 7.27 -11.93
C ALA A 147 -6.99 6.07 -12.79
N SER A 148 -7.81 5.70 -13.78
CA SER A 148 -7.56 4.53 -14.62
C SER A 148 -6.29 4.63 -15.46
N PHE A 149 -5.71 5.81 -15.58
CA PHE A 149 -4.49 6.09 -16.34
C PHE A 149 -3.23 6.29 -15.47
N THR A 150 -3.35 6.37 -14.13
CA THR A 150 -2.23 6.59 -13.20
C THR A 150 -1.81 5.29 -12.53
N TYR A 151 -1.25 4.37 -13.30
CA TYR A 151 -0.76 3.07 -12.80
C TYR A 151 0.58 2.67 -13.41
N ALA A 152 1.27 1.76 -12.74
CA ALA A 152 2.47 1.09 -13.23
C ALA A 152 2.25 -0.43 -13.19
N ASP A 153 2.30 -1.07 -14.37
CA ASP A 153 2.37 -2.52 -14.50
C ASP A 153 3.81 -3.00 -14.41
N SER A 154 4.01 -4.12 -13.72
CA SER A 154 5.34 -4.66 -13.46
C SER A 154 5.28 -6.15 -13.14
N ASN A 155 6.44 -6.77 -12.92
CA ASN A 155 6.57 -8.15 -12.50
C ASN A 155 7.46 -8.23 -11.27
N VAL A 156 7.19 -9.20 -10.40
CA VAL A 156 8.08 -9.55 -9.30
C VAL A 156 9.33 -10.21 -9.86
N GLY A 157 10.44 -9.47 -9.93
CA GLY A 157 11.71 -9.94 -10.48
C GLY A 157 12.49 -10.86 -9.52
N ALA A 158 12.42 -10.55 -8.22
CA ALA A 158 13.04 -11.34 -7.16
C ALA A 158 12.23 -11.29 -5.86
N VAL A 159 12.35 -12.33 -5.04
CA VAL A 159 11.79 -12.40 -3.69
C VAL A 159 12.93 -12.80 -2.75
N HIS A 160 13.22 -11.95 -1.77
CA HIS A 160 14.25 -12.20 -0.77
C HIS A 160 13.65 -12.08 0.63
N GLN A 161 13.57 -13.21 1.33
CA GLN A 161 12.95 -13.31 2.66
C GLN A 161 11.53 -12.71 2.65
N ASP A 162 11.35 -11.57 3.33
CA ASP A 162 10.06 -10.87 3.49
C ASP A 162 9.87 -9.72 2.46
N HIS A 163 10.76 -9.58 1.47
CA HIS A 163 10.73 -8.50 0.49
C HIS A 163 10.57 -9.03 -0.95
N GLY A 164 9.54 -8.54 -1.65
CA GLY A 164 9.44 -8.63 -3.10
C GLY A 164 10.12 -7.43 -3.77
N PHE A 165 10.81 -7.69 -4.88
CA PHE A 165 11.41 -6.68 -5.75
C PHE A 165 10.66 -6.69 -7.07
N VAL A 166 10.10 -5.54 -7.39
CA VAL A 166 9.21 -5.33 -8.54
C VAL A 166 10.00 -4.56 -9.59
N ASP A 167 10.20 -5.18 -10.76
CA ASP A 167 11.01 -4.63 -11.84
C ASP A 167 10.11 -3.99 -12.89
N VAL A 168 10.24 -2.69 -13.10
CA VAL A 168 9.49 -1.97 -14.13
C VAL A 168 9.99 -2.46 -15.48
N ARG A 169 9.23 -3.37 -16.12
CA ARG A 169 9.46 -3.63 -17.55
C ARG A 169 9.32 -2.29 -18.26
N ARG A 170 10.35 -1.91 -19.02
CA ARG A 170 10.40 -0.72 -19.90
C ARG A 170 8.98 -0.23 -20.25
N ALA A 171 8.59 0.89 -19.66
CA ALA A 171 7.34 1.54 -19.97
C ALA A 171 7.29 1.83 -21.48
N VAL A 172 6.20 1.43 -22.15
CA VAL A 172 5.79 2.12 -23.38
C VAL A 172 5.34 3.51 -22.92
N PRO A 173 5.91 4.61 -23.43
CA PRO A 173 5.78 5.91 -22.80
C PRO A 173 4.35 6.43 -22.95
N ARG A 174 3.61 6.53 -21.85
CA ARG A 174 2.49 7.47 -21.70
C ARG A 174 2.56 8.11 -20.30
N SER A 175 3.27 9.23 -20.29
CA SER A 175 3.21 10.36 -19.35
C SER A 175 2.45 10.19 -18.02
N ALA A 176 3.17 9.83 -16.95
CA ALA A 176 3.16 10.46 -15.62
C ALA A 176 4.27 9.81 -14.77
N PRO A 177 4.94 10.52 -13.85
CA PRO A 177 5.85 9.90 -12.90
C PRO A 177 5.04 9.06 -11.91
N ALA A 178 4.98 7.75 -12.13
CA ALA A 178 4.43 6.80 -11.17
C ALA A 178 5.56 6.26 -10.31
N THR A 179 5.67 6.74 -9.07
CA THR A 179 6.51 6.11 -8.05
C THR A 179 5.76 4.89 -7.54
N ALA A 180 6.19 3.69 -7.92
CA ALA A 180 5.64 2.44 -7.40
C ALA A 180 6.22 2.17 -6.00
N GLU A 181 5.74 2.91 -4.99
CA GLU A 181 6.07 2.67 -3.59
C GLU A 181 4.93 1.90 -2.93
N GLY A 182 5.05 0.57 -2.98
CA GLY A 182 4.13 -0.34 -2.32
C GLY A 182 4.80 -1.71 -2.17
N ARG A 183 5.54 -1.92 -1.07
CA ARG A 183 6.10 -3.23 -0.71
C ARG A 183 5.20 -3.88 0.35
N CYS A 184 4.43 -4.88 -0.07
CA CYS A 184 3.68 -5.73 0.85
C CYS A 184 4.59 -6.87 1.35
N GLY A 185 4.85 -6.94 2.66
CA GLY A 185 5.53 -8.05 3.32
C GLY A 185 4.60 -8.75 4.31
N ALA A 186 4.53 -10.08 4.27
CA ALA A 186 3.79 -10.90 5.23
C ALA A 186 4.73 -11.97 5.82
N ARG A 187 4.74 -12.07 7.16
CA ARG A 187 5.55 -13.04 7.93
C ARG A 187 5.10 -14.48 7.64
N ARG A 188 6.05 -15.37 7.29
CA ARG A 188 5.83 -16.82 7.36
C ARG A 188 5.96 -17.30 8.81
N ASN A 189 4.90 -17.85 9.38
CA ASN A 189 5.04 -18.76 10.52
C ASN A 189 5.60 -20.10 10.00
N ARG A 190 6.81 -20.47 10.44
CA ARG A 190 7.33 -21.83 10.26
C ARG A 190 6.37 -22.80 10.94
N ARG A 191 5.87 -23.80 10.19
CA ARG A 191 5.27 -24.98 10.81
C ARG A 191 6.37 -25.69 11.63
N PRO A 192 6.11 -26.12 12.87
CA PRO A 192 7.04 -27.00 13.56
C PRO A 192 7.13 -28.32 12.77
N SER A 193 8.35 -28.71 12.44
CA SER A 193 8.66 -30.05 11.93
C SER A 193 8.30 -31.05 13.02
N GLY A 194 7.23 -31.82 12.81
CA GLY A 194 6.92 -32.97 13.65
C GLY A 194 8.05 -33.99 13.53
N SER A 195 8.66 -34.31 14.67
CA SER A 195 9.44 -35.53 14.86
C SER A 195 8.48 -36.72 14.82
N SER A 196 8.64 -37.60 13.83
CA SER A 196 8.16 -38.98 13.97
C SER A 196 9.37 -39.84 14.30
N SER A 197 9.37 -40.33 15.52
CA SER A 197 10.11 -41.51 15.94
C SER A 197 9.48 -42.73 15.29
N GLU A 198 10.29 -43.59 14.68
CA GLU A 198 10.17 -45.05 14.65
C GLU A 198 11.59 -45.63 14.55
#